data_AF-A0A958MVA6-F1
#
_entry.id   AF-A0A958MVA6-F1
#
_cell.length_a   1.000
_cell.length_b   1.000
_cell.length_c   1.000
_cell.angle_alpha   90.00
_cell.angle_beta   90.00
_cell.angle_gamma   90.00
#
_symmetry.space_group_name_H-M   'P 1'
#
loop_
_entity.id
_entity.type
_entity.pdbx_description
1 polymer ?
#
loop_
_entity_poly.entity_id
_entity_poly.type
_entity_poly.pdbx_seq_one_letter_code
_entity_poly.pdbx_strand_id
1 'polypeptide(L)'
;MKGLIRYPQTEDLAKAIHVLQTGREIETTNLALFSQWSRLDPRVGEVLVQFVFHHWREIEPLSLNQELHKQPWPAAMGVILEFVDLQLKSPDRSCFRHWAALVMNGVTKQSGWPQFFHGFRSLGGKLMLDDARFSLSPYRKWGFVSQELLVKTDKKLRRNPWSKEVRLVLLRDLLQRQKRIRIAEYLQLLHYQISTRQAERDLAELKGVHSTGNTKARIYSYSEPAT
;
A
#
# COMPACT_ATOMS: atom_id res chain seq x y z
N MET A 1 -3.31 -24.95 -5.26
CA MET A 1 -3.16 -23.86 -4.28
C MET A 1 -3.73 -24.32 -2.95
N LYS A 2 -2.97 -24.24 -1.85
CA LYS A 2 -3.56 -24.42 -0.52
C LYS A 2 -4.41 -23.17 -0.23
N GLY A 3 -5.68 -23.36 0.11
CA GLY A 3 -6.54 -22.29 0.63
C GLY A 3 -6.34 -22.12 2.13
N LEU A 4 -7.03 -21.15 2.73
CA LEU A 4 -7.19 -21.13 4.19
C LEU A 4 -7.95 -22.39 4.62
N ILE A 5 -7.54 -22.99 5.75
CA ILE A 5 -8.24 -24.14 6.34
C ILE A 5 -9.67 -23.74 6.72
N ARG A 6 -9.84 -22.50 7.21
CA ARG A 6 -11.12 -21.91 7.59
C ARG A 6 -11.09 -20.41 7.34
N TYR A 7 -12.20 -19.87 6.82
CA TYR A 7 -12.42 -18.42 6.78
C TYR A 7 -12.76 -17.89 8.18
N PRO A 8 -12.11 -16.80 8.64
CA PRO A 8 -12.42 -16.20 9.92
C PRO A 8 -13.86 -15.71 9.94
N GLN A 9 -14.53 -15.91 11.08
CA GLN A 9 -15.80 -15.29 11.39
C GLN A 9 -15.57 -13.87 11.91
N THR A 10 -16.64 -13.07 12.00
CA THR A 10 -16.55 -11.69 12.51
C THR A 10 -15.92 -11.62 13.91
N GLU A 11 -16.21 -12.59 14.78
CA GLU A 11 -15.64 -12.70 16.12
C GLU A 11 -14.12 -12.96 16.08
N ASP A 12 -13.67 -13.80 15.16
CA ASP A 12 -12.24 -14.10 14.97
C ASP A 12 -11.47 -12.82 14.57
N LEU A 13 -12.05 -12.02 13.67
CA LEU A 13 -11.49 -10.75 13.22
C LEU A 13 -11.46 -9.71 14.35
N ALA A 14 -12.56 -9.59 15.12
CA ALA A 14 -12.62 -8.68 16.26
C ALA A 14 -11.59 -9.04 17.33
N LYS A 15 -11.41 -10.34 17.60
CA LYS A 15 -10.38 -10.84 18.52
C LYS A 15 -8.98 -10.54 18.01
N ALA A 16 -8.69 -10.75 16.72
CA ALA A 16 -7.40 -10.42 16.14
C ALA A 16 -7.07 -8.93 16.28
N ILE A 17 -8.03 -8.06 15.99
CA ILE A 17 -7.87 -6.60 16.15
C ILE A 17 -7.57 -6.26 17.62
N HIS A 18 -8.35 -6.82 18.56
CA HIS A 18 -8.14 -6.58 19.98
C HIS A 18 -6.76 -7.04 20.48
N VAL A 19 -6.32 -8.23 20.06
CA VAL A 19 -4.98 -8.75 20.39
C VAL A 19 -3.89 -7.82 19.84
N LEU A 20 -3.99 -7.41 18.58
CA LEU A 20 -3.00 -6.50 17.97
C LEU A 20 -2.98 -5.11 18.61
N GLN A 21 -4.12 -4.60 19.10
CA GLN A 21 -4.21 -3.30 19.76
C GLN A 21 -3.69 -3.30 21.20
N THR A 22 -3.85 -4.42 21.91
CA THR A 22 -3.45 -4.51 23.33
C THR A 22 -1.95 -4.77 23.52
N GLY A 23 -1.23 -5.10 22.45
CA GLY A 23 0.24 -5.12 22.44
C GLY A 23 0.87 -6.18 23.36
N ARG A 24 0.10 -7.17 23.82
CA ARG A 24 0.61 -8.28 24.64
C ARG A 24 1.30 -9.31 23.75
N GLU A 25 2.27 -10.03 24.29
CA GLU A 25 3.01 -11.13 23.65
C GLU A 25 2.17 -11.90 22.60
N ILE A 26 2.39 -11.59 21.31
CA ILE A 26 1.68 -12.25 20.22
C ILE A 26 2.55 -13.36 19.68
N GLU A 27 2.03 -14.58 19.73
CA GLU A 27 2.68 -15.73 19.09
C GLU A 27 2.89 -15.48 17.59
N THR A 28 4.06 -15.90 17.07
CA THR A 28 4.41 -15.77 15.65
C THR A 28 3.40 -16.42 14.72
N THR A 29 2.78 -17.53 15.15
CA THR A 29 1.70 -18.22 14.45
C THR A 29 0.51 -17.29 14.20
N ASN A 30 0.13 -16.49 15.21
CA ASN A 30 -0.97 -15.54 15.09
C ASN A 30 -0.61 -14.39 14.16
N LEU A 31 0.62 -13.88 14.19
CA LEU A 31 1.07 -12.84 13.24
C LEU A 31 1.03 -13.33 11.79
N ALA A 32 1.51 -14.55 11.54
CA ALA A 32 1.43 -15.18 10.23
C ALA A 32 -0.03 -15.32 9.78
N LEU A 33 -0.92 -15.80 10.65
CA LEU A 33 -2.34 -15.94 10.37
C LEU A 33 -3.03 -14.59 10.11
N PHE A 34 -2.80 -13.58 10.94
CA PHE A 34 -3.40 -12.25 10.81
C PHE A 34 -2.95 -11.56 9.51
N SER A 35 -1.74 -11.83 9.03
CA SER A 35 -1.33 -11.36 7.69
C SER A 35 -2.22 -11.94 6.57
N GLN A 36 -2.72 -13.17 6.72
CA GLN A 36 -3.66 -13.77 5.77
C GLN A 36 -5.04 -13.10 5.90
N TRP A 37 -5.49 -12.89 7.13
CA TRP A 37 -6.78 -12.25 7.41
C TRP A 37 -6.83 -10.78 7.00
N SER A 38 -5.67 -10.10 6.88
CA SER A 38 -5.60 -8.75 6.31
C SER A 38 -6.14 -8.66 4.87
N ARG A 39 -6.15 -9.78 4.14
CA ARG A 39 -6.75 -9.89 2.79
C ARG A 39 -8.28 -10.00 2.82
N LEU A 40 -8.86 -10.26 3.98
CA LEU A 40 -10.30 -10.41 4.19
C LEU A 40 -10.89 -9.19 4.90
N ASP A 41 -10.10 -8.51 5.72
CA ASP A 41 -10.51 -7.29 6.42
C ASP A 41 -9.34 -6.27 6.48
N PRO A 42 -9.45 -5.12 5.79
CA PRO A 42 -8.45 -4.06 5.80
C PRO A 42 -8.11 -3.54 7.20
N ARG A 43 -9.06 -3.59 8.15
CA ARG A 43 -8.84 -3.12 9.52
C ARG A 43 -7.82 -3.99 10.24
N VAL A 44 -7.82 -5.30 9.99
CA VAL A 44 -6.78 -6.21 10.50
C VAL A 44 -5.43 -5.82 9.91
N GLY A 45 -5.37 -5.56 8.60
CA GLY A 45 -4.14 -5.11 7.94
C GLY A 45 -3.58 -3.81 8.51
N GLU A 46 -4.44 -2.81 8.72
CA GLU A 46 -4.06 -1.53 9.30
C GLU A 46 -3.48 -1.67 10.71
N VAL A 47 -4.18 -2.40 11.58
CA VAL A 47 -3.73 -2.60 12.96
C VAL A 47 -2.47 -3.48 13.00
N LEU A 48 -2.35 -4.47 12.12
CA LEU A 48 -1.15 -5.30 12.01
C LEU A 48 0.07 -4.49 11.56
N VAL A 49 -0.09 -3.57 10.58
CA VAL A 49 0.97 -2.64 10.19
C VAL A 49 1.42 -1.80 11.39
N GLN A 50 0.47 -1.31 12.20
CA GLN A 50 0.82 -0.55 13.40
C GLN A 50 1.52 -1.41 14.44
N PHE A 51 1.05 -2.64 14.69
CA PHE A 51 1.70 -3.55 15.62
C PHE A 51 3.15 -3.82 15.22
N VAL A 52 3.39 -4.24 13.97
CA VAL A 52 4.75 -4.53 13.48
C VAL A 52 5.62 -3.28 13.50
N PHE A 53 5.08 -2.10 13.18
CA PHE A 53 5.83 -0.85 13.26
C PHE A 53 6.42 -0.59 14.66
N HIS A 54 5.69 -0.91 15.74
CA HIS A 54 6.14 -0.71 17.11
C HIS A 54 6.97 -1.89 17.67
N HIS A 55 6.66 -3.13 17.27
CA HIS A 55 7.16 -4.34 17.92
C HIS A 55 8.09 -5.21 17.06
N TRP A 56 8.47 -4.80 15.84
CA TRP A 56 9.31 -5.64 14.96
C TRP A 56 10.64 -6.12 15.60
N ARG A 57 11.20 -5.36 16.54
CA ARG A 57 12.44 -5.74 17.24
C ARG A 57 12.28 -6.89 18.23
N GLU A 58 11.06 -7.09 18.73
CA GLU A 58 10.70 -8.13 19.70
C GLU A 58 10.31 -9.44 19.00
N ILE A 59 10.03 -9.37 17.69
CA ILE A 59 9.62 -10.52 16.89
C ILE A 59 10.86 -11.22 16.33
N GLU A 60 11.02 -12.50 16.68
CA GLU A 60 12.08 -13.34 16.12
C GLU A 60 11.80 -13.64 14.64
N PRO A 61 12.66 -13.17 13.70
CA PRO A 61 12.34 -13.18 12.28
C PRO A 61 12.27 -14.60 11.67
N LEU A 62 13.09 -15.55 12.14
CA LEU A 62 13.14 -16.90 11.57
C LEU A 62 11.90 -17.72 11.96
N SER A 63 11.41 -17.57 13.18
CA SER A 63 10.18 -18.18 13.67
C SER A 63 8.98 -17.67 12.88
N LEU A 64 8.90 -16.35 12.65
CA LEU A 64 7.85 -15.79 11.80
C LEU A 64 7.96 -16.31 10.35
N ASN A 65 9.18 -16.40 9.80
CA ASN A 65 9.39 -16.96 8.46
C ASN A 65 8.87 -18.40 8.35
N GLN A 66 9.17 -19.25 9.33
CA GLN A 66 8.69 -20.65 9.36
C GLN A 66 7.16 -20.72 9.41
N GLU A 67 6.51 -19.88 10.21
CA GLU A 67 5.05 -19.83 10.28
C GLU A 67 4.42 -19.30 8.99
N LEU A 68 5.04 -18.33 8.31
CA LEU A 68 4.58 -17.82 7.02
C LEU A 68 4.57 -18.91 5.94
N HIS A 69 5.59 -19.76 5.87
CA HIS A 69 5.65 -20.84 4.89
C HIS A 69 4.55 -21.90 5.06
N LYS A 70 3.93 -21.98 6.24
CA LYS A 70 2.76 -22.83 6.48
C LYS A 70 1.46 -22.22 5.95
N GLN A 71 1.44 -20.91 5.70
CA GLN A 71 0.26 -20.18 5.24
C GLN A 71 0.03 -20.31 3.73
N PRO A 72 -1.21 -20.14 3.26
CA PRO A 72 -1.52 -20.19 1.83
C PRO A 72 -0.97 -19.00 1.02
N TRP A 73 -0.83 -17.82 1.65
CA TRP A 73 -0.37 -16.59 0.99
C TRP A 73 0.71 -15.88 1.81
N PRO A 74 1.91 -16.46 1.97
CA PRO A 74 3.01 -15.86 2.75
C PRO A 74 3.37 -14.45 2.26
N ALA A 75 3.24 -14.19 0.95
CA ALA A 75 3.50 -12.88 0.34
C ALA A 75 2.63 -11.74 0.92
N ALA A 76 1.50 -12.06 1.57
CA ALA A 76 0.64 -11.06 2.22
C ALA A 76 1.40 -10.31 3.33
N MET A 77 2.25 -11.01 4.11
CA MET A 77 3.10 -10.36 5.10
C MET A 77 4.07 -9.39 4.44
N GLY A 78 4.59 -9.71 3.26
CA GLY A 78 5.45 -8.82 2.50
C GLY A 78 4.83 -7.44 2.26
N VAL A 79 3.52 -7.40 1.93
CA VAL A 79 2.77 -6.15 1.76
C VAL A 79 2.72 -5.35 3.07
N ILE A 80 2.43 -6.01 4.19
CA ILE A 80 2.45 -5.40 5.53
C ILE A 80 3.81 -4.76 5.81
N LEU A 81 4.89 -5.51 5.57
CA LEU A 81 6.26 -5.04 5.82
C LEU A 81 6.65 -3.84 4.93
N GLU A 82 6.18 -3.79 3.68
CA GLU A 82 6.38 -2.60 2.84
C GLU A 82 5.68 -1.37 3.42
N PHE A 83 4.45 -1.50 3.94
CA PHE A 83 3.75 -0.38 4.58
C PHE A 83 4.43 0.08 5.88
N VAL A 84 5.08 -0.82 6.61
CA VAL A 84 5.94 -0.45 7.75
C VAL A 84 7.19 0.30 7.27
N ASP A 85 7.87 -0.15 6.21
CA ASP A 85 9.04 0.54 5.61
C ASP A 85 8.72 1.98 5.17
N LEU A 86 7.50 2.22 4.67
CA LEU A 86 7.05 3.56 4.24
C LEU A 86 6.89 4.55 5.42
N GLN A 87 6.79 4.07 6.66
CA GLN A 87 6.60 4.89 7.86
C GLN A 87 7.93 5.16 8.61
N LEU A 88 8.90 4.25 8.50
CA LEU A 88 10.16 4.32 9.25
C LEU A 88 11.14 5.38 8.72
N LYS A 89 11.94 5.93 9.64
CA LYS A 89 13.07 6.84 9.35
C LYS A 89 14.40 6.09 9.44
N SER A 90 15.45 6.65 8.86
CA SER A 90 16.82 6.21 9.16
C SER A 90 17.20 6.59 10.60
N PRO A 91 17.94 5.75 11.35
CA PRO A 91 18.56 4.48 10.92
C PRO A 91 17.64 3.25 11.02
N ASP A 92 16.54 3.32 11.78
CA ASP A 92 15.66 2.17 12.07
C ASP A 92 15.19 1.43 10.83
N ARG A 93 14.92 2.18 9.75
CA ARG A 93 14.52 1.64 8.46
C ARG A 93 15.55 0.68 7.85
N SER A 94 16.84 0.95 8.01
CA SER A 94 17.89 0.05 7.51
C SER A 94 17.86 -1.28 8.27
N CYS A 95 17.82 -1.22 9.61
CA CYS A 95 17.74 -2.41 10.44
C CYS A 95 16.45 -3.21 10.16
N PHE A 96 15.31 -2.51 10.04
CA PHE A 96 14.04 -3.11 9.70
C PHE A 96 14.08 -3.84 8.35
N ARG A 97 14.76 -3.29 7.33
CA ARG A 97 14.89 -3.95 6.03
C ARG A 97 15.68 -5.26 6.09
N HIS A 98 16.74 -5.31 6.89
CA HIS A 98 17.49 -6.55 7.10
C HIS A 98 16.63 -7.57 7.84
N TRP A 99 15.94 -7.15 8.89
CA TRP A 99 14.98 -8.00 9.62
C TRP A 99 13.86 -8.51 8.71
N ALA A 100 13.24 -7.64 7.91
CA ALA A 100 12.18 -8.00 6.96
C ALA A 100 12.68 -8.95 5.87
N ALA A 101 13.94 -8.81 5.43
CA ALA A 101 14.56 -9.73 4.48
C ALA A 101 14.73 -11.14 5.07
N LEU A 102 15.01 -11.25 6.37
CA LEU A 102 15.02 -12.54 7.07
C LEU A 102 13.61 -13.13 7.19
N VAL A 103 12.63 -12.32 7.61
CA VAL A 103 11.21 -12.75 7.71
C VAL A 103 10.68 -13.27 6.37
N MET A 104 11.08 -12.64 5.26
CA MET A 104 10.59 -12.98 3.93
C MET A 104 11.52 -13.88 3.12
N ASN A 105 12.57 -14.44 3.73
CA ASN A 105 13.48 -15.36 3.05
C ASN A 105 12.70 -16.56 2.47
N GLY A 106 12.96 -16.94 1.22
CA GLY A 106 12.24 -18.06 0.56
C GLY A 106 10.79 -17.75 0.13
N VAL A 107 10.19 -16.65 0.59
CA VAL A 107 8.84 -16.26 0.19
C VAL A 107 8.86 -15.65 -1.22
N THR A 108 8.12 -16.26 -2.14
CA THR A 108 7.99 -15.76 -3.51
C THR A 108 6.80 -14.82 -3.67
N LYS A 109 6.83 -14.00 -4.71
CA LYS A 109 5.69 -13.14 -5.08
C LYS A 109 4.51 -13.99 -5.51
N GLN A 110 3.30 -13.50 -5.25
CA GLN A 110 2.10 -14.14 -5.73
C GLN A 110 2.03 -14.08 -7.26
N SER A 111 1.73 -15.21 -7.89
CA SER A 111 1.53 -15.27 -9.35
C SER A 111 0.10 -14.86 -9.73
N GLY A 112 -0.06 -14.33 -10.96
CA GLY A 112 -1.37 -14.02 -11.53
C GLY A 112 -1.99 -12.69 -11.08
N TRP A 113 -1.25 -11.85 -10.35
CA TRP A 113 -1.69 -10.50 -9.94
C TRP A 113 -3.10 -10.45 -9.29
N PRO A 114 -3.42 -11.34 -8.32
CA PRO A 114 -4.74 -11.31 -7.70
C PRO A 114 -4.96 -10.02 -6.91
N GLN A 115 -6.24 -9.68 -6.73
CA GLN A 115 -6.65 -8.66 -5.78
C GLN A 115 -6.12 -9.00 -4.39
N PHE A 116 -5.55 -8.02 -3.70
CA PHE A 116 -5.12 -8.23 -2.32
C PHE A 116 -6.32 -8.55 -1.44
N PHE A 117 -7.38 -7.74 -1.53
CA PHE A 117 -8.61 -7.89 -0.77
C PHE A 117 -9.63 -8.78 -1.50
N HIS A 118 -10.06 -9.86 -0.86
CA HIS A 118 -11.04 -10.78 -1.43
C HIS A 118 -12.47 -10.28 -1.23
N GLY A 119 -13.26 -10.25 -2.30
CA GLY A 119 -14.70 -9.91 -2.23
C GLY A 119 -15.01 -8.42 -2.11
N PHE A 120 -14.00 -7.54 -2.11
CA PHE A 120 -14.20 -6.09 -2.00
C PHE A 120 -14.64 -5.42 -3.31
N ARG A 121 -14.34 -6.04 -4.46
CA ARG A 121 -14.65 -5.51 -5.79
C ARG A 121 -15.46 -6.53 -6.56
N SER A 122 -16.41 -6.05 -7.37
CA SER A 122 -17.08 -6.89 -8.36
C SER A 122 -16.09 -7.31 -9.44
N LEU A 123 -16.16 -8.58 -9.84
CA LEU A 123 -15.30 -9.12 -10.91
C LEU A 123 -15.54 -8.37 -12.22
N GLY A 124 -14.46 -7.91 -12.85
CA GLY A 124 -14.52 -7.12 -14.08
C GLY A 124 -15.06 -5.69 -13.91
N GLY A 125 -15.42 -5.29 -12.69
CA GLY A 125 -15.93 -3.95 -12.41
C GLY A 125 -14.85 -2.87 -12.59
N LYS A 126 -15.28 -1.63 -12.85
CA LYS A 126 -14.38 -0.48 -13.03
C LYS A 126 -13.35 -0.34 -11.89
N LEU A 127 -13.78 -0.50 -10.64
CA LEU A 127 -12.89 -0.39 -9.48
C LEU A 127 -11.82 -1.49 -9.45
N MET A 128 -12.14 -2.71 -9.89
CA MET A 128 -11.17 -3.80 -10.00
C MET A 128 -10.12 -3.49 -11.09
N LEU A 129 -10.55 -2.92 -12.22
CA LEU A 129 -9.67 -2.50 -13.30
C LEU A 129 -8.77 -1.33 -12.85
N ASP A 130 -9.33 -0.37 -12.12
CA ASP A 130 -8.57 0.73 -11.52
C ASP A 130 -7.53 0.17 -10.53
N ASP A 131 -7.89 -0.82 -9.69
CA ASP A 131 -6.94 -1.46 -8.78
C ASP A 131 -5.78 -2.12 -9.53
N ALA A 132 -6.03 -2.79 -10.66
CA ALA A 132 -4.97 -3.34 -11.49
C ALA A 132 -4.08 -2.24 -12.12
N ARG A 133 -4.71 -1.22 -12.70
CA ARG A 133 -4.02 -0.13 -13.42
C ARG A 133 -3.23 0.77 -12.49
N PHE A 134 -3.73 1.03 -11.30
CA PHE A 134 -3.21 2.03 -10.36
C PHE A 134 -2.73 1.44 -9.03
N SER A 135 -2.49 0.13 -8.95
CA SER A 135 -2.03 -0.50 -7.72
C SER A 135 -0.81 0.18 -7.08
N LEU A 136 -0.84 0.32 -5.75
CA LEU A 136 0.28 0.85 -4.98
C LEU A 136 1.51 -0.07 -5.04
N SER A 137 2.70 0.51 -4.87
CA SER A 137 3.96 -0.23 -4.93
C SER A 137 4.09 -1.35 -3.88
N PRO A 138 3.58 -1.22 -2.63
CA PRO A 138 3.60 -2.31 -1.65
C PRO A 138 2.95 -3.59 -2.17
N TYR A 139 1.78 -3.49 -2.79
CA TYR A 139 1.08 -4.64 -3.36
C TYR A 139 1.81 -5.19 -4.58
N ARG A 140 2.20 -4.31 -5.52
CA ARG A 140 2.84 -4.73 -6.77
C ARG A 140 4.14 -5.48 -6.54
N LYS A 141 4.93 -5.06 -5.54
CA LYS A 141 6.19 -5.72 -5.20
C LYS A 141 5.98 -7.18 -4.84
N TRP A 142 4.84 -7.54 -4.25
CA TRP A 142 4.50 -8.89 -3.78
C TRP A 142 3.51 -9.63 -4.68
N GLY A 143 3.24 -9.11 -5.88
CA GLY A 143 2.39 -9.77 -6.87
C GLY A 143 0.89 -9.61 -6.61
N PHE A 144 0.48 -8.59 -5.86
CA PHE A 144 -0.92 -8.24 -5.64
C PHE A 144 -1.29 -6.94 -6.34
N VAL A 145 -2.60 -6.71 -6.49
CA VAL A 145 -3.17 -5.43 -6.92
C VAL A 145 -4.12 -4.87 -5.86
N SER A 146 -3.99 -3.58 -5.55
CA SER A 146 -4.91 -2.77 -4.72
C SER A 146 -4.45 -1.31 -4.66
N GLN A 147 -5.40 -0.38 -4.53
CA GLN A 147 -5.15 1.04 -4.26
C GLN A 147 -5.31 1.43 -2.78
N GLU A 148 -5.81 0.54 -1.93
CA GLU A 148 -6.14 0.87 -0.54
C GLU A 148 -4.88 1.02 0.32
N LEU A 149 -4.86 2.01 1.20
CA LEU A 149 -3.78 2.18 2.18
C LEU A 149 -4.03 1.32 3.42
N LEU A 150 -3.02 0.58 3.88
CA LEU A 150 -3.04 -0.13 5.17
C LEU A 150 -2.51 0.75 6.32
N VAL A 151 -2.67 2.05 6.20
CA VAL A 151 -2.32 3.03 7.22
C VAL A 151 -3.45 4.04 7.32
N LYS A 152 -3.70 4.53 8.54
CA LYS A 152 -4.68 5.59 8.73
C LYS A 152 -4.31 6.81 7.88
N THR A 153 -5.31 7.41 7.25
CA THR A 153 -5.17 8.53 6.32
C THR A 153 -4.65 9.81 6.98
N ASP A 154 -4.79 9.95 8.31
CA ASP A 154 -4.24 11.04 9.11
C ASP A 154 -2.72 10.94 9.29
N LYS A 155 -2.14 9.74 9.16
CA LYS A 155 -0.70 9.52 9.27
C LYS A 155 -0.02 9.82 7.94
N LYS A 156 0.78 10.89 7.91
CA LYS A 156 1.66 11.18 6.78
C LYS A 156 2.70 10.08 6.61
N LEU A 157 2.62 9.34 5.51
CA LEU A 157 3.69 8.45 5.08
C LEU A 157 4.97 9.24 4.81
N ARG A 158 6.12 8.66 5.16
CA ARG A 158 7.42 9.29 4.90
C ARG A 158 7.82 9.15 3.44
N ARG A 159 7.30 8.12 2.78
CA ARG A 159 7.57 7.80 1.38
C ARG A 159 6.26 7.58 0.64
N ASN A 160 6.26 8.00 -0.61
CA ASN A 160 5.12 7.88 -1.49
C ASN A 160 4.90 6.40 -1.91
N PRO A 161 3.71 5.83 -1.69
CA PRO A 161 3.36 4.48 -2.13
C PRO A 161 3.06 4.39 -3.64
N TRP A 162 2.84 5.53 -4.31
CA TRP A 162 2.53 5.59 -5.74
C TRP A 162 3.80 5.59 -6.58
N SER A 163 3.91 4.68 -7.54
CA SER A 163 4.99 4.71 -8.53
C SER A 163 4.89 5.97 -9.40
N LYS A 164 6.01 6.39 -9.99
CA LYS A 164 6.05 7.58 -10.84
C LYS A 164 5.13 7.43 -12.05
N GLU A 165 5.13 6.25 -12.65
CA GLU A 165 4.31 5.90 -13.81
C GLU A 165 2.84 6.04 -13.48
N VAL A 166 2.39 5.48 -12.34
CA VAL A 166 1.00 5.58 -11.90
C VAL A 166 0.60 7.04 -11.66
N ARG A 167 1.47 7.82 -11.00
CA ARG A 167 1.21 9.24 -10.76
C ARG A 167 1.04 10.04 -12.05
N LEU A 168 1.91 9.83 -13.03
CA LEU A 168 1.83 10.53 -14.32
C LEU A 168 0.57 10.13 -15.11
N VAL A 169 0.15 8.86 -15.04
CA VAL A 169 -1.11 8.44 -15.67
C VAL A 169 -2.31 9.09 -14.98
N LEU A 170 -2.37 9.08 -13.65
CA LEU A 170 -3.44 9.74 -12.89
C LEU A 170 -3.49 11.24 -13.16
N LEU A 171 -2.33 11.90 -13.22
CA LEU A 171 -2.23 13.33 -13.54
C LEU A 171 -2.75 13.64 -14.96
N ARG A 172 -2.40 12.80 -15.95
CA ARG A 172 -2.91 12.95 -17.32
C ARG A 172 -4.42 12.75 -17.38
N ASP A 173 -4.93 11.68 -16.76
CA ASP A 173 -6.37 11.40 -16.68
C ASP A 173 -7.12 12.57 -15.99
N LEU A 174 -6.54 13.18 -14.95
CA LEU A 174 -7.09 14.36 -14.29
C LEU A 174 -7.15 15.58 -15.21
N LEU A 175 -6.05 15.90 -15.89
CA LEU A 175 -5.95 17.04 -16.81
C LEU A 175 -6.85 16.88 -18.05
N GLN A 176 -7.08 15.66 -18.52
CA GLN A 176 -8.00 15.39 -19.61
C GLN A 176 -9.46 15.62 -19.19
N ARG A 177 -9.82 15.24 -17.94
CA ARG A 177 -11.16 15.47 -17.38
C ARG A 177 -11.38 16.94 -17.00
N GLN A 178 -10.36 17.56 -16.43
CA GLN A 178 -10.36 18.93 -15.95
C GLN A 178 -9.37 19.74 -16.80
N LYS A 179 -9.89 20.45 -17.81
CA LYS A 179 -9.09 21.29 -18.73
C LYS A 179 -8.11 22.24 -18.01
N ARG A 180 -8.42 22.60 -16.76
CA ARG A 180 -7.62 23.44 -15.88
C ARG A 180 -7.64 22.87 -14.47
N ILE A 181 -6.46 22.71 -13.88
CA ILE A 181 -6.29 22.28 -12.49
C ILE A 181 -5.32 23.16 -11.70
N ARG A 182 -5.47 23.18 -10.38
CA ARG A 182 -4.53 23.67 -9.39
C ARG A 182 -3.78 22.49 -8.79
N ILE A 183 -2.61 22.77 -8.22
CA ILE A 183 -1.82 21.74 -7.53
C ILE A 183 -2.59 21.04 -6.40
N ALA A 184 -3.49 21.76 -5.72
CA ALA A 184 -4.31 21.22 -4.64
C ALA A 184 -5.23 20.08 -5.11
N GLU A 185 -5.76 20.16 -6.33
CA GLU A 185 -6.64 19.14 -6.91
C GLU A 185 -5.84 17.87 -7.24
N TYR A 186 -4.62 18.02 -7.74
CA TYR A 186 -3.71 16.88 -7.96
C TYR A 186 -3.27 16.24 -6.64
N LEU A 187 -2.97 17.05 -5.62
CA LEU A 187 -2.68 16.54 -4.27
C LEU A 187 -3.89 15.81 -3.67
N GLN A 188 -5.10 16.34 -3.85
CA GLN A 188 -6.34 15.72 -3.38
C GLN A 188 -6.60 14.38 -4.08
N LEU A 189 -6.36 14.30 -5.40
CA LEU A 189 -6.47 13.05 -6.16
C LEU A 189 -5.58 11.94 -5.57
N LEU A 190 -4.39 12.30 -5.09
CA LEU A 190 -3.44 11.37 -4.48
C LEU A 190 -3.58 11.31 -2.95
N HIS A 191 -4.71 11.76 -2.39
CA HIS A 191 -5.00 11.79 -0.96
C HIS A 191 -3.86 12.41 -0.12
N TYR A 192 -3.23 13.46 -0.65
CA TYR A 192 -2.11 14.17 -0.06
C TYR A 192 -0.89 13.29 0.29
N GLN A 193 -0.74 12.15 -0.38
CA GLN A 193 0.39 11.21 -0.17
C GLN A 193 1.69 11.65 -0.86
N ILE A 194 1.66 12.75 -1.61
CA ILE A 194 2.86 13.38 -2.18
C ILE A 194 3.02 14.80 -1.69
N SER A 195 4.27 15.28 -1.68
CA SER A 195 4.55 16.68 -1.37
C SER A 195 4.21 17.59 -2.55
N THR A 196 3.94 18.86 -2.27
CA THR A 196 3.79 19.91 -3.29
C THR A 196 4.96 19.92 -4.26
N ARG A 197 6.19 19.82 -3.75
CA ARG A 197 7.40 19.77 -4.60
C ARG A 197 7.41 18.57 -5.54
N GLN A 198 6.95 17.40 -5.10
CA GLN A 198 6.84 16.24 -5.99
C GLN A 198 5.74 16.45 -7.03
N ALA A 199 4.60 17.02 -6.64
CA ALA A 199 3.51 17.34 -7.56
C ALA A 199 3.94 18.32 -8.65
N GLU A 200 4.69 19.37 -8.29
CA GLU A 200 5.26 20.32 -9.25
C GLU A 200 6.23 19.66 -10.22
N ARG A 201 7.07 18.72 -9.73
CA ARG A 201 7.98 17.95 -10.59
C ARG A 201 7.23 17.07 -11.57
N ASP A 202 6.20 16.36 -11.11
CA ASP A 202 5.37 15.51 -11.96
C ASP A 202 4.65 16.36 -13.04
N LEU A 203 4.14 17.54 -12.69
CA LEU A 203 3.52 18.51 -13.62
C LEU A 203 4.50 19.05 -14.66
N ALA A 204 5.73 19.38 -14.24
CA ALA A 204 6.77 19.88 -15.13
C ALA A 204 7.28 18.79 -16.10
N GLU A 205 7.18 17.53 -15.71
CA GLU A 205 7.61 16.40 -16.54
C GLU A 205 6.59 16.01 -17.62
N LEU A 206 5.31 16.29 -17.40
CA LEU A 206 4.26 15.92 -18.34
C LEU A 206 4.27 16.86 -19.56
N LYS A 207 4.68 16.35 -20.73
CA LYS A 207 4.64 17.08 -22.01
C LYS A 207 3.24 17.58 -22.32
N GLY A 208 3.11 18.82 -22.79
CA GLY A 208 1.84 19.46 -23.14
C GLY A 208 1.14 20.18 -21.98
N VAL A 209 1.73 20.18 -20.77
CA VAL A 209 1.23 20.96 -19.64
C VAL A 209 1.77 22.39 -19.69
N HIS A 210 0.86 23.36 -19.60
CA HIS A 210 1.16 24.78 -19.52
C HIS A 210 0.69 25.35 -18.19
N SER A 211 1.54 26.16 -17.56
CA SER A 211 1.19 26.88 -16.33
C SER A 211 0.90 28.35 -16.60
N THR A 212 -0.17 28.87 -16.03
CA THR A 212 -0.53 30.30 -16.05
C THR A 212 -0.71 30.82 -14.63
N GLY A 213 -0.24 32.04 -14.36
CA GLY A 213 -0.39 32.70 -13.05
C GLY A 213 0.78 32.48 -12.08
N ASN A 214 0.77 33.23 -10.98
CA ASN A 214 1.85 33.27 -10.01
C ASN A 214 1.62 32.27 -8.85
N THR A 215 2.70 31.65 -8.38
CA THR A 215 2.82 30.74 -7.23
C THR A 215 1.50 30.15 -6.69
N LYS A 216 0.77 30.88 -5.81
CA LYS A 216 -0.45 30.39 -5.13
C LYS A 216 -1.68 30.28 -6.03
N ALA A 217 -1.75 31.05 -7.11
CA ALA A 217 -2.83 31.07 -8.08
C ALA A 217 -2.46 30.37 -9.40
N ARG A 218 -1.37 29.59 -9.41
CA ARG A 218 -0.90 28.89 -10.61
C ARG A 218 -1.92 27.83 -11.03
N ILE A 219 -2.37 27.95 -12.28
CA ILE A 219 -3.28 27.03 -12.95
C ILE A 219 -2.48 26.27 -14.00
N TYR A 220 -2.71 24.96 -14.08
CA TYR A 220 -2.13 24.05 -15.06
C TYR A 220 -3.22 23.64 -16.05
N SER A 221 -2.89 23.67 -17.33
CA SER A 221 -3.77 23.23 -18.42
C SER A 221 -3.02 22.29 -19.33
N TYR A 222 -3.75 21.38 -19.99
CA TYR A 222 -3.16 20.40 -20.89
C TYR A 222 -3.62 20.67 -22.32
N SER A 223 -2.67 20.72 -23.24
CA SER A 223 -2.92 20.65 -24.67
C SER A 223 -2.24 19.39 -25.20
N GLU A 224 -2.97 18.59 -25.98
CA GLU A 224 -2.37 17.43 -26.63
C GLU A 224 -1.28 17.93 -27.59
N PRO A 225 -0.05 17.41 -27.49
CA PRO A 225 0.98 17.74 -28.47
C PRO A 225 0.47 17.32 -29.84
N ALA A 226 0.54 18.21 -30.83
CA ALA A 226 0.23 17.86 -32.21
C ALA A 226 1.10 16.66 -32.61
N THR A 227 0.44 15.55 -32.96
CA THR A 227 1.07 14.31 -33.42
C THR A 227 1.71 14.48 -34.79
#